data_AF-A0A7W5QJY5-F1
#
_entry.id   AF-A0A7W5QJY5-F1
#
_cell.length_a   1.000
_cell.length_b   1.000
_cell.length_c   1.000
_cell.angle_alpha   90.00
_cell.angle_beta   90.00
_cell.angle_gamma   90.00
#
_symmetry.space_group_name_H-M   'P 1'
#
loop_
_entity.id
_entity.type
_entity.pdbx_description
1 polymer ?
#
loop_
_entity_poly.entity_id
_entity_poly.type
_entity_poly.pdbx_seq_one_letter_code
_entity_poly.pdbx_strand_id
1 'polypeptide(L)'
;MRTEPDQVTSSDSRADDAVDHVGRKLRTLEQCALHRRTFRLTCPACGHVRLLDAIPLWRLFTKRGWDDGLPNAIRRLCCQPCREAGRVVRPRFVVTREQPEGPQPPYPDRHEWKRVVSRYRS
;
A
#
# COMPACT_ATOMS: atom_id res chain seq x y z
N MET A 1 32.07 30.09 -3.73
CA MET A 1 31.04 29.95 -4.78
C MET A 1 31.07 28.52 -5.32
N ARG A 2 30.22 27.64 -4.79
CA ARG A 2 29.83 26.37 -5.43
C ARG A 2 28.35 26.21 -5.11
N THR A 3 27.51 26.63 -6.04
CA THR A 3 26.06 26.51 -5.99
C THR A 3 25.75 25.04 -6.27
N GLU A 4 25.36 24.28 -5.24
CA GLU A 4 24.80 22.94 -5.43
C GLU A 4 23.40 23.06 -6.05
N PRO A 5 23.06 22.30 -7.09
CA PRO A 5 21.76 22.38 -7.73
C PRO A 5 20.69 21.68 -6.88
N ASP A 6 19.71 22.48 -6.49
CA ASP A 6 18.34 22.13 -6.12
C ASP A 6 17.83 20.85 -6.80
N GLN A 7 17.66 19.79 -6.01
CA GLN A 7 16.88 18.62 -6.42
C GLN A 7 15.40 18.89 -6.13
N VAL A 8 14.79 19.69 -7.00
CA VAL A 8 13.33 19.71 -7.16
C VAL A 8 12.95 18.44 -7.93
N THR A 9 12.35 17.47 -7.24
CA THR A 9 11.48 16.47 -7.90
C THR A 9 10.07 16.63 -7.39
N SER A 10 9.44 17.71 -7.84
CA SER A 10 8.00 17.77 -8.04
C SER A 10 7.62 16.63 -8.99
N SER A 11 7.07 15.55 -8.45
CA SER A 11 6.46 14.50 -9.25
C SER A 11 5.04 14.33 -8.76
N ASP A 12 4.17 15.07 -9.44
CA ASP A 12 2.72 14.97 -9.42
C ASP A 12 2.35 13.49 -9.62
N SER A 13 2.18 12.79 -8.51
CA SER A 13 2.18 11.34 -8.42
C SER A 13 0.82 10.83 -8.87
N ARG A 14 0.69 10.55 -10.17
CA ARG A 14 -0.37 9.67 -10.64
C ARG A 14 -0.27 8.38 -9.84
N ALA A 15 -1.35 8.12 -9.11
CA ALA A 15 -1.55 7.03 -8.16
C ALA A 15 -1.24 5.60 -8.67
N ASP A 16 -0.93 5.44 -9.97
CA ASP A 16 -0.92 4.18 -10.69
C ASP A 16 0.47 3.57 -10.95
N ASP A 17 1.57 4.33 -10.82
CA ASP A 17 2.91 3.85 -11.18
C ASP A 17 3.80 3.61 -9.96
N ALA A 18 3.30 2.80 -9.03
CA ALA A 18 4.11 2.25 -7.96
C ALA A 18 5.25 1.42 -8.58
N VAL A 19 6.47 1.96 -8.62
CA VAL A 19 7.63 1.25 -9.18
C VAL A 19 8.64 0.84 -8.09
N ASP A 20 9.35 -0.25 -8.35
CA ASP A 20 10.50 -0.66 -7.56
C ASP A 20 11.74 0.22 -7.86
N HIS A 21 12.89 -0.11 -7.25
CA HIS A 21 14.14 0.64 -7.41
C HIS A 21 14.83 0.41 -8.77
N VAL A 22 14.31 -0.50 -9.60
CA VAL A 22 14.77 -0.78 -10.97
C VAL A 22 13.70 -0.43 -12.02
N GLY A 23 12.65 0.31 -11.63
CA GLY A 23 11.61 0.82 -12.53
C GLY A 23 10.50 -0.17 -12.89
N ARG A 24 10.41 -1.34 -12.25
CA ARG A 24 9.33 -2.31 -12.50
C ARG A 24 8.08 -1.92 -11.74
N LYS A 25 6.93 -2.00 -12.40
CA LYS A 25 5.62 -1.76 -11.78
C LYS A 25 5.30 -2.84 -10.75
N LEU A 26 4.96 -2.41 -9.54
CA LEU A 26 4.44 -3.23 -8.47
C LEU A 26 2.97 -3.54 -8.79
N ARG A 27 2.66 -4.82 -8.98
CA ARG A 27 1.33 -5.29 -9.41
C ARG A 27 0.56 -5.99 -8.31
N THR A 28 1.25 -6.44 -7.27
CA THR A 28 0.66 -7.21 -6.16
C THR A 28 0.99 -6.60 -4.80
N LEU A 29 0.16 -6.90 -3.80
CA LEU A 29 0.42 -6.53 -2.41
C LEU A 29 1.71 -7.18 -1.89
N GLU A 30 2.04 -8.41 -2.31
CA GLU A 30 3.29 -9.09 -1.94
C GLU A 30 4.51 -8.26 -2.37
N GLN A 31 4.54 -7.79 -3.62
CA GLN A 31 5.63 -6.95 -4.12
C GLN A 31 5.71 -5.63 -3.34
N CYS A 32 4.57 -4.98 -3.09
CA CYS A 32 4.54 -3.77 -2.25
C CYS A 32 5.08 -4.03 -0.83
N ALA A 33 4.73 -5.17 -0.23
CA ALA A 33 5.21 -5.57 1.10
C ALA A 33 6.72 -5.81 1.11
N LEU A 34 7.25 -6.53 0.12
CA LEU A 34 8.68 -6.81 -0.02
C LEU A 34 9.50 -5.52 -0.19
N HIS A 35 8.93 -4.53 -0.87
CA HIS A 35 9.53 -3.21 -1.04
C HIS A 35 9.17 -2.22 0.08
N ARG A 36 8.57 -2.69 1.19
CA ARG A 36 8.20 -1.88 2.36
C ARG A 36 7.43 -0.60 1.97
N ARG A 37 6.44 -0.76 1.10
CA ARG A 37 5.57 0.33 0.67
C ARG A 37 4.38 0.48 1.63
N THR A 38 3.79 1.67 1.59
CA THR A 38 2.59 2.04 2.33
C THR A 38 1.52 2.45 1.33
N PHE A 39 0.25 2.24 1.67
CA PHE A 39 -0.90 2.65 0.88
C PHE A 39 -1.59 3.82 1.53
N ARG A 40 -1.61 4.96 0.84
CA ARG A 40 -2.46 6.10 1.19
C ARG A 40 -3.84 5.90 0.58
N LEU A 41 -4.81 5.58 1.42
CA LEU A 41 -6.20 5.39 1.05
C LEU A 41 -6.98 6.67 1.31
N THR A 42 -7.60 7.24 0.29
CA THR A 42 -8.41 8.45 0.41
C THR A 42 -9.84 8.17 -0.04
N CYS A 43 -10.80 8.38 0.85
CA CYS A 43 -12.21 8.26 0.53
C CYS A 43 -12.68 9.46 -0.31
N PRO A 44 -13.20 9.25 -1.53
CA PRO A 44 -13.66 10.36 -2.37
C PRO A 44 -14.97 11.01 -1.88
N ALA A 45 -15.72 10.36 -0.97
CA ALA A 45 -17.01 10.87 -0.49
C ALA A 45 -16.88 11.71 0.78
N CYS A 46 -16.10 11.25 1.77
CA CYS A 46 -15.95 11.94 3.06
C CYS A 46 -14.56 12.55 3.28
N GLY A 47 -13.62 12.35 2.36
CA GLY A 47 -12.25 12.85 2.50
C GLY A 47 -11.37 12.09 3.50
N HIS A 48 -11.89 11.06 4.18
CA HIS A 48 -11.12 10.30 5.17
C HIS A 48 -9.87 9.66 4.54
N VAL A 49 -8.71 9.92 5.14
CA VAL A 49 -7.41 9.40 4.72
C VAL A 49 -6.92 8.36 5.72
N ARG A 50 -6.34 7.27 5.22
CA ARG A 50 -5.68 6.26 6.05
C ARG A 50 -4.43 5.73 5.37
N LEU A 51 -3.34 5.62 6.13
CA LEU A 51 -2.06 5.06 5.66
C LEU A 51 -1.90 3.64 6.20
N LEU A 52 -1.86 2.65 5.30
CA LEU A 52 -1.72 1.22 5.66
C LEU A 52 -0.38 0.66 5.19
N ASP A 53 0.31 -0.07 6.04
CA ASP A 53 1.53 -0.80 5.65
C ASP A 53 1.15 -1.98 4.75
N ALA A 54 1.92 -2.18 3.67
CA ALA A 54 1.72 -3.28 2.74
C ALA A 54 1.95 -4.66 3.38
N ILE A 55 2.85 -4.80 4.36
CA ILE A 55 3.16 -6.08 5.01
C ILE A 55 1.94 -6.65 5.75
N PRO A 56 1.32 -5.95 6.73
CA PRO A 56 0.14 -6.45 7.42
C PRO A 56 -1.08 -6.54 6.50
N LEU A 57 -1.17 -5.68 5.47
CA LEU A 57 -2.24 -5.74 4.48
C LEU A 57 -2.13 -7.01 3.61
N TRP A 58 -0.94 -7.31 3.08
CA TRP A 58 -0.67 -8.55 2.35
C TRP A 58 -1.02 -9.77 3.20
N ARG A 59 -0.57 -9.82 4.47
CA ARG A 59 -0.86 -10.94 5.38
C ARG A 59 -2.37 -11.15 5.55
N LEU A 60 -3.13 -10.07 5.72
CA LEU A 60 -4.58 -10.14 5.83
C LEU A 60 -5.22 -10.80 4.59
N PHE A 61 -4.73 -10.45 3.41
CA PHE A 61 -5.20 -11.01 2.14
C PHE A 61 -4.83 -12.49 2.00
N THR A 62 -3.58 -12.84 2.28
CA THR A 62 -3.11 -14.24 2.24
C THR A 62 -3.88 -15.11 3.23
N LYS A 63 -4.08 -14.64 4.47
CA LYS A 63 -4.83 -15.38 5.49
C LYS A 63 -6.29 -15.63 5.10
N ARG A 64 -6.88 -14.74 4.30
CA ARG A 64 -8.26 -14.87 3.81
C ARG A 64 -8.37 -15.59 2.46
N GLY A 65 -7.25 -15.99 1.85
CA GLY A 65 -7.23 -16.58 0.51
C GLY A 65 -7.72 -15.62 -0.58
N TRP A 66 -7.54 -14.31 -0.37
CA TRP A 66 -7.95 -13.31 -1.33
C TRP A 66 -6.86 -13.04 -2.36
N ASP A 67 -7.29 -12.72 -3.57
CA ASP A 67 -6.39 -12.23 -4.63
C ASP A 67 -5.69 -10.93 -4.18
N ASP A 68 -4.36 -10.97 -4.20
CA ASP A 68 -3.47 -9.92 -3.75
C ASP A 68 -3.05 -8.96 -4.88
N GLY A 69 -3.55 -9.14 -6.10
CA GLY A 69 -3.39 -8.19 -7.19
C GLY A 69 -3.96 -6.82 -6.82
N LEU A 70 -3.19 -5.75 -7.01
CA LEU A 70 -3.57 -4.39 -6.55
C LEU A 70 -4.97 -3.96 -7.00
N PRO A 71 -5.39 -4.12 -8.28
CA PRO A 71 -6.73 -3.72 -8.71
C PRO A 71 -7.84 -4.49 -7.97
N ASN A 72 -7.62 -5.76 -7.65
CA ASN A 72 -8.58 -6.62 -6.96
C ASN A 72 -8.55 -6.44 -5.45
N ALA A 73 -7.40 -6.07 -4.89
CA ALA A 73 -7.26 -5.74 -3.48
C ALA A 73 -8.04 -4.49 -3.11
N ILE A 74 -7.90 -3.43 -3.90
CA ILE A 74 -8.56 -2.15 -3.63
C ILE A 74 -10.08 -2.25 -3.70
N ARG A 75 -10.62 -3.10 -4.59
CA ARG A 75 -12.07 -3.35 -4.68
C ARG A 75 -12.67 -3.96 -3.41
N ARG A 76 -11.84 -4.61 -2.57
CA ARG A 76 -12.25 -5.19 -1.29
C ARG A 76 -12.15 -4.21 -0.13
N LEU A 77 -11.46 -3.08 -0.30
CA LEU A 77 -11.34 -2.05 0.72
C LEU A 77 -12.55 -1.11 0.67
N CYS A 78 -12.97 -0.63 1.84
CA CYS A 78 -14.03 0.36 1.97
C CYS A 78 -13.70 1.34 3.09
N CYS A 79 -14.24 2.55 2.96
CA CYS A 79 -14.13 3.57 4.00
C CYS A 79 -15.01 3.17 5.20
N GLN A 80 -14.38 2.96 6.36
CA GLN A 80 -15.08 2.61 7.59
C GLN A 80 -16.12 3.67 8.02
N PRO A 81 -15.79 4.98 8.09
CA PRO A 81 -16.78 6.01 8.39
C PRO A 81 -18.00 6.01 7.45
N CYS A 82 -17.78 5.84 6.13
CA CYS A 82 -18.90 5.76 5.20
C CYS A 82 -19.73 4.51 5.43
N ARG A 83 -19.09 3.38 5.73
CA ARG A 83 -19.76 2.10 5.99
C ARG A 83 -20.62 2.16 7.25
N GLU A 84 -20.13 2.81 8.30
CA GLU A 84 -20.88 3.08 9.53
C GLU A 84 -22.09 3.98 9.26
N ALA A 85 -21.96 4.94 8.33
CA ALA A 85 -23.06 5.76 7.82
C ALA A 85 -23.96 5.05 6.76
N GLY A 86 -23.85 3.73 6.60
CA GLY A 86 -24.69 2.93 5.69
C GLY A 86 -24.29 2.97 4.20
N ARG A 87 -23.11 3.51 3.85
CA ARG A 87 -22.63 3.63 2.46
C ARG A 87 -21.33 2.88 2.22
N VAL A 88 -21.28 2.03 1.19
CA VAL A 88 -20.04 1.35 0.80
C VAL A 88 -19.29 2.19 -0.24
N VAL A 89 -18.35 3.00 0.25
CA VAL A 89 -17.49 3.82 -0.62
C VAL A 89 -16.09 3.20 -0.71
N ARG A 90 -15.64 2.94 -1.94
CA ARG A 90 -14.30 2.42 -2.22
C ARG A 90 -13.29 3.58 -2.24
N PRO A 91 -12.23 3.53 -1.43
CA PRO A 91 -11.22 4.58 -1.42
C PRO A 91 -10.38 4.52 -2.71
N ARG A 92 -9.87 5.68 -3.11
CA ARG A 92 -8.72 5.76 -4.03
C ARG A 92 -7.47 5.42 -3.25
N PHE A 93 -6.49 4.82 -3.89
CA PHE A 93 -5.23 4.45 -3.26
C PHE A 93 -4.06 5.09 -3.99
N VAL A 94 -3.00 5.39 -3.26
CA VAL A 94 -1.69 5.76 -3.79
C VAL A 94 -0.65 4.92 -3.07
N VAL A 95 0.27 4.31 -3.82
CA VAL A 95 1.42 3.62 -3.21
C VAL A 95 2.49 4.66 -2.89
N THR A 96 2.90 4.70 -1.63
CA THR A 96 3.84 5.67 -1.07
C THR A 96 4.89 4.97 -0.20
N ARG A 97 5.87 5.73 0.27
CA ARG A 97 6.84 5.32 1.30
C ARG A 97 6.63 6.08 2.63
N GLU A 98 5.50 6.79 2.75
CA GLU A 98 5.07 7.43 3.99
C GLU A 98 4.96 6.41 5.13
N GLN A 99 5.15 6.87 6.36
CA GLN A 99 4.99 6.02 7.53
C GLN A 99 3.51 5.64 7.69
N PRO A 100 3.17 4.37 8.00
CA PRO A 100 1.79 3.98 8.24
C PRO A 100 1.21 4.72 9.45
N GLU A 101 -0.05 5.12 9.37
CA GLU A 101 -0.73 5.89 10.41
C GLU A 101 -1.99 5.16 10.90
N GLY A 102 -2.21 5.24 12.21
CA GLY A 102 -3.36 4.62 12.87
C GLY A 102 -3.27 3.09 12.96
N PRO A 103 -4.37 2.43 13.40
CA PRO A 103 -4.38 1.00 13.67
C PRO A 103 -4.09 0.18 12.41
N GLN A 104 -3.08 -0.69 12.48
CA GLN A 104 -2.69 -1.59 11.40
C GLN A 104 -3.23 -3.00 11.64
N PRO A 105 -3.47 -3.79 10.58
CA PRO A 105 -3.70 -5.22 10.75
C PRO A 105 -2.51 -5.91 11.44
N PRO A 106 -2.70 -7.11 12.02
CA PRO A 106 -1.62 -7.83 12.70
C PRO A 106 -0.46 -8.19 11.76
N TYR A 107 0.74 -7.72 12.10
CA TYR A 107 1.96 -8.06 11.35
C TYR A 107 2.24 -9.56 11.36
N PRO A 108 2.77 -10.12 10.24
CA PRO A 108 3.20 -11.51 10.17
C PRO A 108 4.23 -11.84 11.24
N ASP A 109 4.22 -13.09 11.68
CA ASP A 109 5.29 -13.54 12.57
C ASP A 109 6.62 -13.52 11.81
N ARG A 110 7.73 -13.50 12.56
CA ARG A 110 9.07 -13.39 11.96
C ARG A 110 9.41 -14.54 11.02
N HIS A 111 8.93 -15.75 11.29
CA HIS A 111 9.22 -16.94 10.51
C HIS A 111 8.42 -16.95 9.20
N GLU A 112 7.13 -16.59 9.27
CA GLU A 112 6.22 -16.38 8.16
C GLU A 112 6.82 -15.33 7.20
N TRP A 113 7.23 -14.18 7.73
CA TRP A 113 7.85 -13.13 6.92
C TRP A 113 9.17 -13.58 6.29
N LYS A 114 10.04 -14.27 7.05
CA LYS A 114 11.31 -14.79 6.52
C LYS A 114 11.10 -15.77 5.37
N ARG A 115 10.06 -16.62 5.43
CA ARG A 115 9.73 -17.58 4.37
C ARG A 115 9.37 -16.87 3.07
N VAL A 116 8.59 -15.79 3.14
CA VAL A 116 8.18 -14.98 1.98
C VAL A 116 9.38 -14.28 1.36
N VAL A 117 10.20 -13.61 2.18
CA VAL A 117 11.42 -12.94 1.71
C VAL A 117 12.39 -13.93 1.06
N SER A 118 12.52 -15.14 1.62
CA SER A 118 13.36 -16.19 1.04
C SER A 118 12.86 -16.60 -0.34
N ARG A 119 11.55 -16.85 -0.48
CA ARG A 119 10.94 -17.24 -1.77
C ARG A 119 11.14 -16.18 -2.85
N TYR A 120 11.06 -14.90 -2.49
CA TYR A 120 11.23 -13.81 -3.44
C TYR A 120 12.69 -13.61 -3.89
N ARG A 121 13.66 -14.00 -3.06
CA ARG A 121 15.09 -13.86 -3.36
C ARG A 121 15.67 -15.05 -4.16
N SER A 122 14.98 -16.19 -4.16
CA SER A 122 15.34 -17.40 -4.92
C SER A 122 14.92 -17.27 -6.38
#